data_AF-A0AAU8PQ19-F1
#
_entry.id   AF-A0AAU8PQ19-F1
#
_cell.length_a   1.000
_cell.length_b   1.000
_cell.length_c   1.000
_cell.angle_alpha   90.00
_cell.angle_beta   90.00
_cell.angle_gamma   90.00
#
_symmetry.space_group_name_H-M   'P 1'
#
loop_
_entity.id
_entity.type
_entity.pdbx_description
1 polymer ?
#
loop_
_entity_poly.entity_id
_entity_poly.type
_entity_poly.pdbx_seq_one_letter_code
_entity_poly.pdbx_strand_id
1 'polypeptide(L)'
;MTKERKDARRGSLKLGDSRYRVSPGSNEPIARSFIEFLGGPLGRFSQVGTQRWWTPLRLLVTIALSFLSLGYMAKANCLHGNEIAGVAQLDWSGNKQYVSACYSDIIPLYSGRGLDRPGFPYAFSWQENGLTRYMEYPVLTGIFQWIMATVARLGYPVIQAVFPGVPEVSFYFTVTALVMALLWAAVVAMLAELAENRVWDVVLVAASPLVIVHAFTNWDILAIAAAIGALLAFRRHHLVIAGVLIGVGTSHKLWPVFLLGALFIVALRSKKLRTWFVLSAGAAAAWLIINVPVMLTYPDAWGEFLRLNSQRGWEWTTIYAVLSREFGWSGLDPAGVAPTNLNMVTLLLFIAACVGIAVLGLRVRRQPRIAELVFLIVAAFLLINKVWSPQYSLWLVPFAALALPYWRLIFAWGLIDAATWPILMWHLLGAENKGAPAWLLDLFILGRDGLIIIIAVLVIRQMLGKSVDKVSRDHAGRDPLAGPFGCQDRCGSGSKHPQSGNKIEGKELKS
;
A
#
# COMPACT_ATOMS: atom_id res chain seq x y z
N MET A 1 39.99 -9.76 7.38
CA MET A 1 38.64 -9.16 7.24
C MET A 1 37.83 -10.00 6.27
N THR A 2 36.83 -10.72 6.76
CA THR A 2 36.00 -11.66 5.97
C THR A 2 35.20 -10.94 4.89
N LYS A 3 34.96 -11.64 3.76
CA LYS A 3 34.19 -11.18 2.60
C LYS A 3 32.82 -10.59 2.99
N GLU A 4 32.20 -11.15 4.03
CA GLU A 4 30.96 -10.64 4.64
C GLU A 4 31.05 -9.21 5.19
N ARG A 5 32.21 -8.79 5.73
CA ARG A 5 32.42 -7.41 6.19
C ARG A 5 32.68 -6.44 5.03
N LYS A 6 33.15 -6.92 3.88
CA LYS A 6 33.28 -6.11 2.65
C LYS A 6 31.92 -5.93 1.96
N ASP A 7 31.07 -6.96 1.96
CA ASP A 7 29.69 -6.86 1.45
C ASP A 7 28.79 -6.01 2.36
N ALA A 8 29.10 -5.90 3.66
CA ALA A 8 28.42 -4.96 4.56
C ALA A 8 28.73 -3.47 4.25
N ARG A 9 29.81 -3.16 3.52
CA ARG A 9 30.18 -1.78 3.12
C ARG A 9 29.65 -1.38 1.74
N ARG A 10 29.15 -2.31 0.93
CA ARG A 10 28.45 -2.02 -0.33
C ARG A 10 26.97 -2.24 -0.07
N GLY A 11 26.14 -1.22 -0.25
CA GLY A 11 24.68 -1.30 -0.07
C GLY A 11 23.97 -2.21 -1.10
N SER A 12 24.44 -3.44 -1.32
CA SER A 12 23.81 -4.40 -2.24
C SER A 12 22.55 -4.96 -1.61
N LEU A 13 21.43 -4.94 -2.35
CA LEU A 13 20.18 -5.59 -1.96
C LEU A 13 20.41 -7.07 -1.59
N LYS A 14 19.96 -7.47 -0.39
CA LYS A 14 20.07 -8.84 0.11
C LYS A 14 18.78 -9.62 -0.13
N LEU A 15 18.65 -10.21 -1.33
CA LEU A 15 17.50 -11.04 -1.75
C LEU A 15 17.56 -12.48 -1.19
N GLY A 16 18.00 -12.65 0.06
CA GLY A 16 18.28 -13.97 0.66
C GLY A 16 19.40 -14.77 -0.04
N ASP A 17 19.75 -15.93 0.53
CA ASP A 17 20.68 -16.87 -0.10
C ASP A 17 19.94 -17.62 -1.23
N SER A 18 20.52 -17.62 -2.43
CA SER A 18 19.95 -18.26 -3.62
C SER A 18 19.63 -19.73 -3.43
N ARG A 19 20.32 -20.44 -2.53
CA ARG A 19 20.08 -21.87 -2.25
C ARG A 19 18.77 -22.13 -1.51
N TYR A 20 18.27 -21.14 -0.77
CA TYR A 20 17.02 -21.25 -0.02
C TYR A 20 15.87 -20.50 -0.69
N ARG A 21 16.08 -19.95 -1.89
CA ARG A 21 15.01 -19.28 -2.63
C ARG A 21 13.93 -20.26 -3.06
N VAL A 22 12.70 -19.86 -2.80
CA VAL A 22 11.51 -20.63 -3.11
C VAL A 22 11.08 -20.33 -4.55
N SER A 23 11.00 -21.37 -5.37
CA SER A 23 10.39 -21.27 -6.70
C SER A 23 8.88 -21.14 -6.57
N PRO A 24 8.23 -20.16 -7.21
CA PRO A 24 6.78 -20.03 -7.15
C PRO A 24 6.08 -21.21 -7.85
N GLY A 25 6.71 -21.84 -8.85
CA GLY A 25 6.15 -23.01 -9.55
C GLY A 25 6.01 -24.26 -8.69
N SER A 26 6.79 -24.38 -7.61
CA SER A 26 6.65 -25.53 -6.70
C SER A 26 5.56 -25.31 -5.65
N ASN A 27 5.32 -24.06 -5.23
CA ASN A 27 4.52 -23.75 -4.04
C ASN A 27 3.22 -22.99 -4.29
N GLU A 28 3.00 -22.46 -5.49
CA GLU A 28 1.83 -21.66 -5.84
C GLU A 28 1.14 -22.22 -7.11
N PRO A 29 -0.14 -22.65 -7.03
CA PRO A 29 -0.82 -23.27 -8.16
C PRO A 29 -0.92 -22.39 -9.42
N ILE A 30 -1.21 -21.08 -9.27
CA ILE A 30 -1.26 -20.15 -10.42
C ILE A 30 0.10 -20.05 -11.09
N ALA A 31 1.16 -19.88 -10.29
CA ALA A 31 2.50 -19.76 -10.84
C ALA A 31 2.95 -21.05 -11.51
N ARG A 32 2.58 -22.22 -10.94
CA ARG A 32 2.88 -23.52 -11.53
C ARG A 32 2.31 -23.65 -12.93
N SER A 33 1.01 -23.40 -13.10
CA SER A 33 0.36 -23.50 -14.41
C SER A 33 0.98 -22.53 -15.43
N PHE A 34 1.32 -21.31 -15.00
CA PHE A 34 1.98 -20.35 -15.88
C PHE A 34 3.41 -20.76 -16.26
N ILE A 35 4.17 -21.33 -15.32
CA ILE A 35 5.53 -21.83 -15.57
C ILE A 35 5.51 -23.06 -16.48
N GLU A 36 4.54 -23.95 -16.30
CA GLU A 36 4.32 -25.10 -17.19
C GLU A 36 4.08 -24.66 -18.63
N PHE A 37 3.26 -23.61 -18.83
CA PHE A 37 3.02 -23.02 -20.15
C PHE A 37 4.29 -22.43 -20.79
N LEU A 38 5.14 -21.75 -20.02
CA LEU A 38 6.35 -21.09 -20.55
C LEU A 38 7.49 -22.06 -20.91
N GLY A 39 7.47 -23.29 -20.39
CA GLY A 39 8.54 -24.26 -20.64
C GLY A 39 8.82 -25.27 -19.52
N GLY A 40 8.02 -25.27 -18.46
CA GLY A 40 8.10 -26.29 -17.40
C GLY A 40 8.91 -25.85 -16.16
N PRO A 41 8.90 -26.69 -15.11
CA PRO A 41 9.55 -26.39 -13.84
C PRO A 41 11.08 -26.35 -13.96
N LEU A 42 11.72 -25.73 -12.97
CA LEU A 42 13.18 -25.68 -12.85
C LEU A 42 13.76 -27.10 -12.79
N GLY A 43 14.63 -27.44 -13.74
CA GLY A 43 15.33 -28.73 -13.77
C GLY A 43 16.35 -28.89 -12.63
N ARG A 44 16.70 -30.13 -12.31
CA ARG A 44 17.65 -30.51 -11.22
C ARG A 44 19.01 -29.82 -11.32
N PHE A 45 19.45 -29.50 -12.55
CA PHE A 45 20.74 -28.85 -12.83
C PHE A 45 20.63 -27.33 -13.06
N SER A 46 19.45 -26.75 -12.85
CA SER A 46 19.26 -25.31 -13.04
C SER A 46 20.07 -24.51 -12.01
N GLN A 47 20.81 -23.51 -12.50
CA GLN A 47 21.63 -22.66 -11.65
C GLN A 47 20.87 -21.39 -11.24
N VAL A 48 20.02 -21.51 -10.22
CA VAL A 48 19.22 -20.39 -9.70
C VAL A 48 20.14 -19.31 -9.12
N GLY A 49 19.92 -18.05 -9.52
CA GLY A 49 20.66 -16.89 -9.01
C GLY A 49 21.97 -16.57 -9.71
N THR A 50 22.34 -17.31 -10.76
CA THR A 50 23.54 -17.05 -11.59
C THR A 50 23.29 -16.09 -12.76
N GLN A 51 22.01 -15.75 -13.00
CA GLN A 51 21.61 -14.85 -14.07
C GLN A 51 22.19 -13.46 -13.89
N ARG A 52 22.97 -12.99 -14.88
CA ARG A 52 23.64 -11.68 -14.84
C ARG A 52 22.67 -10.51 -15.08
N TRP A 53 21.73 -10.67 -16.03
CA TRP A 53 20.84 -9.59 -16.44
C TRP A 53 19.43 -9.70 -15.85
N TRP A 54 18.73 -10.81 -16.08
CA TRP A 54 17.38 -11.04 -15.56
C TRP A 54 17.39 -11.55 -14.13
N THR A 55 17.72 -10.64 -13.21
CA THR A 55 17.62 -10.91 -11.76
C THR A 55 16.15 -10.82 -11.32
N PRO A 56 15.75 -11.50 -10.22
CA PRO A 56 14.38 -11.41 -9.71
C PRO A 56 13.93 -9.97 -9.49
N LEU A 57 14.81 -9.12 -8.94
CA LEU A 57 14.51 -7.71 -8.72
C LEU A 57 14.23 -6.97 -10.03
N ARG A 58 15.07 -7.14 -11.05
CA ARG A 58 14.87 -6.46 -12.34
C ARG A 58 13.58 -6.91 -13.00
N LEU A 59 13.24 -8.20 -12.91
CA LEU A 59 11.97 -8.69 -13.44
C LEU A 59 10.77 -8.11 -12.69
N LEU A 60 10.82 -8.10 -11.34
CA LEU A 60 9.75 -7.52 -10.52
C LEU A 60 9.57 -6.02 -10.76
N VAL A 61 10.65 -5.26 -10.88
CA VAL A 61 10.59 -3.83 -11.22
C VAL A 61 10.04 -3.64 -12.64
N THR A 62 10.45 -4.47 -13.61
CA THR A 62 9.92 -4.39 -14.97
C THR A 62 8.41 -4.68 -14.99
N ILE A 63 7.95 -5.71 -14.28
CA ILE A 63 6.53 -6.02 -14.13
C ILE A 63 5.78 -4.84 -13.49
N ALA A 64 6.33 -4.25 -12.43
CA ALA A 64 5.73 -3.10 -11.78
C ALA A 64 5.60 -1.90 -12.73
N LEU A 65 6.65 -1.60 -13.50
CA LEU A 65 6.63 -0.53 -14.50
C LEU A 65 5.61 -0.81 -15.62
N SER A 66 5.46 -2.07 -16.05
CA SER A 66 4.42 -2.45 -17.01
C SER A 66 3.01 -2.21 -16.45
N PHE A 67 2.74 -2.61 -15.21
CA PHE A 67 1.44 -2.39 -14.57
C PHE A 67 1.15 -0.91 -14.29
N LEU A 68 2.17 -0.13 -13.91
CA LEU A 68 2.07 1.31 -13.80
C LEU A 68 1.79 1.96 -15.17
N SER A 69 2.42 1.47 -16.25
CA SER A 69 2.15 1.95 -17.61
C SER A 69 0.69 1.70 -18.00
N LEU A 70 0.16 0.52 -17.70
CA LEU A 70 -1.27 0.22 -17.85
C LEU A 70 -2.14 1.16 -17.00
N GLY A 71 -1.72 1.47 -15.78
CA GLY A 71 -2.43 2.42 -14.92
C GLY A 71 -2.43 3.85 -15.47
N TYR A 72 -1.33 4.30 -16.07
CA TYR A 72 -1.29 5.57 -16.78
C TYR A 72 -2.23 5.56 -17.99
N MET A 73 -2.18 4.49 -18.81
CA MET A 73 -3.07 4.32 -19.96
C MET A 73 -4.54 4.29 -19.55
N ALA A 74 -4.88 3.68 -18.42
CA ALA A 74 -6.24 3.69 -17.86
C ALA A 74 -6.73 5.10 -17.50
N LYS A 75 -5.81 6.04 -17.20
CA LYS A 75 -6.13 7.45 -16.95
C LYS A 75 -6.05 8.32 -18.20
N ALA A 76 -5.42 7.85 -19.27
CA ALA A 76 -5.06 8.66 -20.43
C ALA A 76 -6.25 9.37 -21.10
N ASN A 77 -7.43 8.73 -21.17
CA ASN A 77 -8.59 9.37 -21.79
C ASN A 77 -9.07 10.63 -21.04
N CYS A 78 -8.78 10.72 -19.74
CA CYS A 78 -9.09 11.88 -18.91
C CYS A 78 -8.05 12.99 -19.00
N LEU A 79 -6.94 12.79 -19.72
CA LEU A 79 -5.86 13.77 -19.88
C LEU A 79 -5.97 14.55 -21.19
N HIS A 80 -6.90 14.17 -22.07
CA HIS A 80 -7.11 14.88 -23.33
C HIS A 80 -7.74 16.25 -23.08
N GLY A 81 -7.28 17.21 -23.88
CA GLY A 81 -7.83 18.55 -23.92
C GLY A 81 -8.29 18.95 -25.31
N ASN A 82 -9.06 20.03 -25.36
CA ASN A 82 -9.42 20.72 -26.58
C ASN A 82 -8.78 22.11 -26.56
N GLU A 83 -8.38 22.59 -27.73
CA GLU A 83 -7.88 23.95 -27.86
C GLU A 83 -9.08 24.91 -27.98
N ILE A 84 -9.18 25.86 -27.04
CA ILE A 84 -10.22 26.88 -27.03
C ILE A 84 -9.51 28.24 -27.00
N ALA A 85 -9.70 29.03 -28.06
CA ALA A 85 -9.08 30.35 -28.21
C ALA A 85 -7.55 30.36 -28.02
N GLY A 86 -6.84 29.35 -28.56
CA GLY A 86 -5.38 29.24 -28.49
C GLY A 86 -4.84 28.67 -27.17
N VAL A 87 -5.71 28.22 -26.26
CA VAL A 87 -5.33 27.63 -24.97
C VAL A 87 -5.86 26.20 -24.89
N ALA A 88 -4.97 25.24 -24.62
CA ALA A 88 -5.36 23.86 -24.35
C ALA A 88 -6.07 23.76 -23.00
N GLN A 89 -7.34 23.38 -23.02
CA GLN A 89 -8.16 23.17 -21.84
C GLN A 89 -8.56 21.71 -21.73
N LEU A 90 -8.64 21.20 -20.49
CA LEU A 90 -9.05 19.83 -20.23
C LEU A 90 -10.49 19.58 -20.69
N ASP A 91 -10.72 18.47 -21.41
CA ASP A 91 -12.06 18.13 -21.91
C ASP A 91 -12.65 16.92 -21.17
N TRP A 92 -13.51 17.22 -20.19
CA TRP A 92 -14.32 16.24 -19.47
C TRP A 92 -15.80 16.26 -19.88
N SER A 93 -16.10 16.78 -21.08
CA SER A 93 -17.45 16.73 -21.64
C SER A 93 -18.03 15.31 -21.65
N GLY A 94 -19.35 15.20 -21.49
CA GLY A 94 -20.05 13.92 -21.47
C GLY A 94 -19.71 13.03 -20.27
N ASN A 95 -19.25 13.60 -19.14
CA ASN A 95 -18.86 12.85 -17.95
C ASN A 95 -17.77 11.80 -18.22
N LYS A 96 -16.80 12.14 -19.10
CA LYS A 96 -15.73 11.24 -19.55
C LYS A 96 -14.99 10.55 -18.40
N GLN A 97 -14.79 11.27 -17.29
CA GLN A 97 -14.17 10.76 -16.08
C GLN A 97 -14.88 9.56 -15.46
N TYR A 98 -16.20 9.48 -15.61
CA TYR A 98 -17.02 8.38 -15.14
C TYR A 98 -17.24 7.32 -16.23
N VAL A 99 -17.59 7.73 -17.45
CA VAL A 99 -17.86 6.81 -18.57
C VAL A 99 -16.63 5.98 -18.94
N SER A 100 -15.43 6.57 -18.88
CA SER A 100 -14.16 5.86 -19.15
C SER A 100 -13.48 5.33 -17.88
N ALA A 101 -14.11 5.47 -16.71
CA ALA A 101 -13.55 5.13 -15.40
C ALA A 101 -12.12 5.69 -15.15
N CYS A 102 -11.78 6.81 -15.78
CA CYS A 102 -10.43 7.38 -15.78
C CYS A 102 -10.23 8.49 -14.74
N TYR A 103 -11.22 8.75 -13.87
CA TYR A 103 -11.12 9.76 -12.82
C TYR A 103 -9.85 9.59 -11.96
N SER A 104 -9.28 10.73 -11.58
CA SER A 104 -8.14 10.86 -10.67
C SER A 104 -8.27 12.19 -9.93
N ASP A 105 -8.06 12.19 -8.61
CA ASP A 105 -8.07 13.41 -7.80
C ASP A 105 -6.93 14.37 -8.18
N ILE A 106 -5.86 13.86 -8.80
CA ILE A 106 -4.72 14.66 -9.23
C ILE A 106 -5.14 15.74 -10.23
N ILE A 107 -6.15 15.46 -11.05
CA ILE A 107 -6.58 16.35 -12.13
C ILE A 107 -7.43 17.53 -11.60
N PRO A 108 -8.61 17.31 -10.98
CA PRO A 108 -9.49 18.41 -10.58
C PRO A 108 -8.93 19.21 -9.39
N LEU A 109 -8.10 18.60 -8.54
CA LEU A 109 -7.52 19.30 -7.40
C LEU A 109 -6.38 20.26 -7.78
N TYR A 110 -5.85 20.17 -9.01
CA TYR A 110 -4.81 21.09 -9.48
C TYR A 110 -5.29 22.54 -9.46
N SER A 111 -6.32 22.87 -10.23
CA SER A 111 -6.91 24.20 -10.23
C SER A 111 -7.79 24.44 -9.01
N GLY A 112 -8.53 23.42 -8.56
CA GLY A 112 -9.47 23.55 -7.44
C GLY A 112 -8.81 23.91 -6.10
N ARG A 113 -7.50 23.69 -5.95
CA ARG A 113 -6.73 24.01 -4.73
C ARG A 113 -5.67 25.09 -4.96
N GLY A 114 -5.76 25.84 -6.06
CA GLY A 114 -4.85 26.93 -6.38
C GLY A 114 -3.43 26.47 -6.71
N LEU A 115 -3.23 25.19 -7.04
CA LEU A 115 -1.91 24.66 -7.44
C LEU A 115 -1.54 25.10 -8.86
N ASP A 116 -2.49 25.59 -9.65
CA ASP A 116 -2.28 26.26 -10.94
C ASP A 116 -1.65 27.66 -10.78
N ARG A 117 -1.50 28.16 -9.55
CA ARG A 117 -0.98 29.51 -9.27
C ARG A 117 0.33 29.46 -8.47
N PRO A 118 1.17 30.51 -8.56
CA PRO A 118 2.34 30.63 -7.68
C PRO A 118 1.91 30.90 -6.24
N GLY A 119 2.72 30.45 -5.28
CA GLY A 119 2.47 30.65 -3.84
C GLY A 119 2.57 29.35 -3.05
N PHE A 120 2.68 29.47 -1.72
CA PHE A 120 2.75 28.31 -0.82
C PHE A 120 1.35 27.69 -0.62
N PRO A 121 1.16 26.35 -0.70
CA PRO A 121 -0.16 25.72 -0.79
C PRO A 121 -1.04 25.92 0.45
N TYR A 122 -0.44 26.03 1.64
CA TYR A 122 -1.19 26.28 2.89
C TYR A 122 -1.48 27.76 3.16
N ALA A 123 -0.92 28.66 2.35
CA ALA A 123 -1.27 30.09 2.39
C ALA A 123 -2.47 30.42 1.49
N PHE A 124 -2.83 29.53 0.56
CA PHE A 124 -3.93 29.71 -0.36
C PHE A 124 -5.26 29.30 0.27
N SER A 125 -6.30 30.09 -0.01
CA SER A 125 -7.68 29.79 0.35
C SER A 125 -8.64 30.15 -0.78
N TRP A 126 -9.82 29.54 -0.77
CA TRP A 126 -10.90 29.86 -1.69
C TRP A 126 -12.25 29.79 -0.98
N GLN A 127 -13.30 30.32 -1.64
CA GLN A 127 -14.65 30.28 -1.15
C GLN A 127 -15.42 29.12 -1.80
N GLU A 128 -16.06 28.30 -0.98
CA GLU A 128 -16.92 27.19 -1.42
C GLU A 128 -18.16 27.15 -0.53
N ASN A 129 -19.36 27.33 -1.13
CA ASN A 129 -20.63 27.35 -0.40
C ASN A 129 -20.64 28.35 0.78
N GLY A 130 -20.02 29.52 0.59
CA GLY A 130 -19.93 30.57 1.63
C GLY A 130 -18.93 30.26 2.77
N LEU A 131 -18.11 29.22 2.62
CA LEU A 131 -17.07 28.85 3.58
C LEU A 131 -15.69 29.04 2.98
N THR A 132 -14.77 29.61 3.76
CA THR A 132 -13.35 29.61 3.43
C THR A 132 -12.78 28.19 3.55
N ARG A 133 -12.15 27.73 2.48
CA ARG A 133 -11.50 26.42 2.39
C ARG A 133 -10.00 26.54 2.20
N TYR A 134 -9.28 25.50 2.59
CA TYR A 134 -7.82 25.42 2.53
C TYR A 134 -7.36 24.05 2.02
N MET A 135 -6.05 23.88 1.84
CA MET A 135 -5.44 22.61 1.45
C MET A 135 -5.89 21.45 2.33
N GLU A 136 -6.57 20.47 1.74
CA GLU A 136 -7.22 19.38 2.47
C GLU A 136 -6.31 18.17 2.75
N TYR A 137 -5.05 18.21 2.32
CA TYR A 137 -4.10 17.10 2.48
C TYR A 137 -3.13 17.33 3.64
N PRO A 138 -2.59 16.25 4.24
CA PRO A 138 -1.49 16.33 5.21
C PRO A 138 -0.27 17.08 4.64
N VAL A 139 0.49 17.71 5.53
CA VAL A 139 1.56 18.67 5.21
C VAL A 139 2.48 18.20 4.08
N LEU A 140 3.04 16.99 4.17
CA LEU A 140 3.97 16.54 3.13
C LEU A 140 3.29 16.17 1.81
N THR A 141 2.02 15.76 1.84
CA THR A 141 1.26 15.51 0.61
C THR A 141 0.90 16.83 -0.08
N GLY A 142 0.48 17.86 0.66
CA GLY A 142 0.27 19.20 0.11
C GLY A 142 1.56 19.82 -0.42
N ILE A 143 2.70 19.65 0.27
CA ILE A 143 4.02 20.07 -0.22
C ILE A 143 4.40 19.30 -1.49
N PHE A 144 4.18 17.98 -1.54
CA PHE A 144 4.46 17.18 -2.73
C PHE A 144 3.65 17.66 -3.94
N GLN A 145 2.34 17.86 -3.77
CA GLN A 145 1.45 18.43 -4.79
C GLN A 145 1.99 19.77 -5.29
N TRP A 146 2.38 20.65 -4.38
CA TRP A 146 2.94 21.95 -4.72
C TRP A 146 4.27 21.90 -5.47
N ILE A 147 5.17 20.98 -5.10
CA ILE A 147 6.44 20.79 -5.82
C ILE A 147 6.16 20.30 -7.24
N MET A 148 5.31 19.29 -7.42
CA MET A 148 4.94 18.79 -8.75
C MET A 148 4.24 19.85 -9.58
N ALA A 149 3.38 20.66 -8.96
CA ALA A 149 2.68 21.77 -9.60
C ALA A 149 3.67 22.85 -10.06
N THR A 150 4.67 23.16 -9.22
CA THR A 150 5.71 24.13 -9.58
C THR A 150 6.57 23.64 -10.74
N VAL A 151 6.96 22.36 -10.75
CA VAL A 151 7.66 21.75 -11.89
C VAL A 151 6.80 21.80 -13.15
N ALA A 152 5.51 21.51 -13.04
CA ALA A 152 4.58 21.57 -14.16
C ALA A 152 4.47 22.99 -14.73
N ARG A 153 4.18 24.00 -13.90
CA ARG A 153 4.07 25.41 -14.32
C ARG A 153 5.34 25.93 -14.99
N LEU A 154 6.51 25.63 -14.40
CA LEU A 154 7.80 26.08 -14.94
C LEU A 154 8.16 25.37 -16.25
N GLY A 155 7.80 24.09 -16.39
CA GLY A 155 8.05 23.31 -17.60
C GLY A 155 7.00 23.48 -18.69
N TYR A 156 5.79 23.96 -18.36
CA TYR A 156 4.66 24.00 -19.27
C TYR A 156 4.90 24.84 -20.54
N PRO A 157 5.59 25.99 -20.53
CA PRO A 157 5.89 26.72 -21.77
C PRO A 157 6.62 25.88 -22.82
N VAL A 158 7.51 24.97 -22.40
CA VAL A 158 8.21 24.04 -23.31
C VAL A 158 7.24 22.97 -23.82
N ILE A 159 6.40 22.44 -22.95
CA ILE A 159 5.41 21.42 -23.33
C ILE A 159 4.38 21.99 -24.29
N GLN A 160 3.88 23.20 -24.06
CA GLN A 160 2.94 23.87 -24.95
C GLN A 160 3.56 24.13 -26.33
N ALA A 161 4.86 24.47 -26.39
CA ALA A 161 5.55 24.69 -27.67
C ALA A 161 5.74 23.40 -28.48
N VAL A 162 5.95 22.25 -27.83
CA VAL A 162 6.18 20.95 -28.50
C VAL A 162 4.88 20.17 -28.72
N PHE A 163 3.93 20.30 -27.79
CA PHE A 163 2.66 19.57 -27.73
C PHE A 163 1.51 20.55 -27.42
N PRO A 164 1.11 21.41 -28.38
CA PRO A 164 0.17 22.51 -28.14
C PRO A 164 -1.22 22.06 -27.67
N GLY A 165 -1.62 20.82 -27.95
CA GLY A 165 -2.90 20.25 -27.51
C GLY A 165 -2.92 19.65 -26.11
N VAL A 166 -1.81 19.71 -25.35
CA VAL A 166 -1.73 19.12 -23.99
C VAL A 166 -2.05 20.21 -22.95
N PRO A 167 -3.13 20.07 -22.16
CA PRO A 167 -3.40 20.99 -21.05
C PRO A 167 -2.32 20.93 -19.97
N GLU A 168 -2.09 22.05 -19.29
CA GLU A 168 -1.12 22.16 -18.18
C GLU A 168 -1.38 21.13 -17.08
N VAL A 169 -2.65 20.92 -16.72
CA VAL A 169 -3.05 19.94 -15.71
C VAL A 169 -2.69 18.50 -16.13
N SER A 170 -2.72 18.20 -17.42
CA SER A 170 -2.32 16.89 -17.96
C SER A 170 -0.81 16.70 -17.81
N PHE A 171 -0.02 17.76 -18.05
CA PHE A 171 1.42 17.71 -17.78
C PHE A 171 1.73 17.59 -16.29
N TYR A 172 1.01 18.31 -15.42
CA TYR A 172 1.08 18.14 -13.96
C TYR A 172 0.80 16.70 -13.53
N PHE A 173 -0.24 16.09 -14.09
CA PHE A 173 -0.53 14.67 -13.87
C PHE A 173 0.63 13.79 -14.31
N THR A 174 1.20 14.00 -15.51
CA THR A 174 2.32 13.19 -16.03
C THR A 174 3.55 13.26 -15.14
N VAL A 175 3.97 14.46 -14.72
CA VAL A 175 5.12 14.65 -13.82
C VAL A 175 4.87 13.96 -12.48
N THR A 176 3.67 14.14 -11.92
CA THR A 176 3.25 13.49 -10.67
C THR A 176 3.27 11.97 -10.80
N ALA A 177 2.69 11.42 -11.87
CA ALA A 177 2.63 9.99 -12.15
C ALA A 177 4.03 9.38 -12.33
N LEU A 178 4.95 10.08 -13.00
CA LEU A 178 6.33 9.64 -13.15
C LEU A 178 7.03 9.48 -11.79
N VAL A 179 6.94 10.48 -10.91
CA VAL A 179 7.57 10.41 -9.58
C VAL A 179 6.94 9.31 -8.74
N MET A 180 5.61 9.17 -8.78
CA MET A 180 4.91 8.08 -8.08
C MET A 180 5.28 6.69 -8.64
N ALA A 181 5.48 6.55 -9.95
CA ALA A 181 5.93 5.31 -10.57
C ALA A 181 7.33 4.91 -10.10
N LEU A 182 8.25 5.87 -10.02
CA LEU A 182 9.61 5.65 -9.49
C LEU A 182 9.58 5.24 -8.01
N LEU A 183 8.73 5.90 -7.21
CA LEU A 183 8.54 5.53 -5.80
C LEU A 183 7.96 4.12 -5.65
N TRP A 184 6.97 3.74 -6.47
CA TRP A 184 6.42 2.38 -6.45
C TRP A 184 7.45 1.32 -6.87
N ALA A 185 8.27 1.61 -7.88
CA ALA A 185 9.40 0.75 -8.25
C ALA A 185 10.39 0.58 -7.08
N ALA A 186 10.66 1.66 -6.33
CA ALA A 186 11.44 1.59 -5.11
C ALA A 186 10.76 0.76 -4.01
N VAL A 187 9.42 0.87 -3.84
CA VAL A 187 8.64 0.02 -2.93
C VAL A 187 8.82 -1.46 -3.28
N VAL A 188 8.68 -1.81 -4.55
CA VAL A 188 8.90 -3.19 -5.04
C VAL A 188 10.32 -3.66 -4.75
N ALA A 189 11.32 -2.80 -4.93
CA ALA A 189 12.71 -3.15 -4.60
C ALA A 189 12.93 -3.37 -3.10
N MET A 190 12.37 -2.52 -2.25
CA MET A 190 12.44 -2.67 -0.80
C MET A 190 11.73 -3.95 -0.33
N LEU A 191 10.58 -4.25 -0.91
CA LEU A 191 9.83 -5.48 -0.62
C LEU A 191 10.57 -6.74 -1.07
N ALA A 192 11.22 -6.71 -2.23
CA ALA A 192 12.05 -7.81 -2.71
C ALA A 192 13.16 -8.17 -1.70
N GLU A 193 13.74 -7.15 -1.06
CA GLU A 193 14.69 -7.36 0.03
C GLU A 193 14.02 -7.86 1.31
N LEU A 194 12.86 -7.31 1.71
CA LEU A 194 12.11 -7.75 2.91
C LEU A 194 11.58 -9.18 2.80
N ALA A 195 11.24 -9.66 1.60
CA ALA A 195 10.70 -11.00 1.36
C ALA A 195 11.76 -12.11 1.34
N GLU A 196 13.05 -11.76 1.25
CA GLU A 196 14.21 -12.68 1.28
C GLU A 196 14.03 -13.93 0.39
N ASN A 197 13.90 -15.11 1.00
CA ASN A 197 13.82 -16.41 0.33
C ASN A 197 12.57 -16.52 -0.54
N ARG A 198 11.55 -15.71 -0.27
CA ARG A 198 10.28 -15.68 -0.99
C ARG A 198 10.11 -14.41 -1.83
N VAL A 199 11.21 -13.88 -2.37
CA VAL A 199 11.24 -12.70 -3.26
C VAL A 199 10.15 -12.68 -4.34
N TRP A 200 9.76 -13.83 -4.88
CA TRP A 200 8.73 -13.92 -5.92
C TRP A 200 7.31 -13.60 -5.45
N ASP A 201 7.02 -13.69 -4.14
CA ASP A 201 5.72 -13.25 -3.60
C ASP A 201 5.48 -11.76 -3.81
N VAL A 202 6.54 -10.97 -4.05
CA VAL A 202 6.44 -9.54 -4.38
C VAL A 202 5.76 -9.31 -5.73
N VAL A 203 5.58 -10.33 -6.57
CA VAL A 203 4.75 -10.22 -7.78
C VAL A 203 3.31 -9.85 -7.44
N LEU A 204 2.81 -10.25 -6.26
CA LEU A 204 1.46 -9.86 -5.79
C LEU A 204 1.31 -8.36 -5.61
N VAL A 205 2.43 -7.66 -5.41
CA VAL A 205 2.49 -6.21 -5.27
C VAL A 205 2.80 -5.56 -6.61
N ALA A 206 3.80 -6.07 -7.33
CA ALA A 206 4.21 -5.54 -8.64
C ALA A 206 3.12 -5.67 -9.71
N ALA A 207 2.41 -6.80 -9.73
CA ALA A 207 1.37 -7.14 -10.69
C ALA A 207 -0.05 -7.07 -10.09
N SER A 208 -0.25 -6.29 -9.04
CA SER A 208 -1.59 -6.14 -8.44
C SER A 208 -2.53 -5.41 -9.41
N PRO A 209 -3.75 -5.90 -9.67
CA PRO A 209 -4.76 -5.17 -10.44
C PRO A 209 -5.07 -3.79 -9.84
N LEU A 210 -4.94 -3.64 -8.51
CA LEU A 210 -5.13 -2.37 -7.81
C LEU A 210 -4.09 -1.32 -8.23
N VAL A 211 -2.88 -1.72 -8.65
CA VAL A 211 -1.86 -0.78 -9.16
C VAL A 211 -2.34 -0.14 -10.45
N ILE A 212 -2.97 -0.90 -11.36
CA ILE A 212 -3.51 -0.36 -12.62
C ILE A 212 -4.56 0.70 -12.30
N VAL A 213 -5.48 0.40 -11.39
CA VAL A 213 -6.64 1.26 -11.16
C VAL A 213 -6.31 2.48 -10.30
N HIS A 214 -5.49 2.30 -9.25
CA HIS A 214 -5.36 3.25 -8.15
C HIS A 214 -4.00 3.91 -8.00
N ALA A 215 -2.93 3.43 -8.67
CA ALA A 215 -1.59 4.02 -8.50
C ALA A 215 -1.56 5.53 -8.78
N PHE A 216 -2.42 5.99 -9.68
CA PHE A 216 -2.53 7.40 -10.07
C PHE A 216 -3.91 8.00 -9.80
N THR A 217 -4.71 7.41 -8.91
CA THR A 217 -5.98 8.03 -8.48
C THR A 217 -5.72 9.11 -7.43
N ASN A 218 -4.75 8.90 -6.54
CA ASN A 218 -4.38 9.82 -5.46
C ASN A 218 -2.88 9.62 -5.11
N TRP A 219 -2.37 10.33 -4.10
CA TRP A 219 -0.95 10.37 -3.71
C TRP A 219 -0.54 9.31 -2.66
N ASP A 220 -1.32 8.23 -2.54
CA ASP A 220 -1.16 7.20 -1.51
C ASP A 220 0.19 6.46 -1.54
N ILE A 221 0.83 6.40 -2.71
CA ILE A 221 2.15 5.78 -2.88
C ILE A 221 3.21 6.44 -1.99
N LEU A 222 3.09 7.74 -1.68
CA LEU A 222 4.02 8.45 -0.79
C LEU A 222 4.05 7.84 0.61
N ALA A 223 2.87 7.63 1.19
CA ALA A 223 2.72 7.03 2.52
C ALA A 223 3.16 5.56 2.53
N ILE A 224 2.83 4.80 1.48
CA ILE A 224 3.26 3.41 1.32
C ILE A 224 4.79 3.32 1.23
N ALA A 225 5.43 4.18 0.44
CA ALA A 225 6.88 4.20 0.29
C ALA A 225 7.59 4.49 1.61
N ALA A 226 7.09 5.47 2.39
CA ALA A 226 7.60 5.78 3.72
C ALA A 226 7.42 4.59 4.69
N ALA A 227 6.25 3.94 4.69
CA ALA A 227 5.96 2.79 5.56
C ALA A 227 6.84 1.57 5.26
N ILE A 228 7.01 1.21 3.99
CA ILE A 228 7.89 0.10 3.58
C ILE A 228 9.37 0.46 3.81
N GLY A 229 9.75 1.70 3.56
CA GLY A 229 11.08 2.22 3.90
C GLY A 229 11.37 2.14 5.40
N ALA A 230 10.39 2.44 6.25
CA ALA A 230 10.51 2.32 7.69
C ALA A 230 10.75 0.86 8.12
N LEU A 231 10.00 -0.09 7.56
CA LEU A 231 10.21 -1.52 7.82
C LEU A 231 11.59 -2.01 7.36
N LEU A 232 12.05 -1.54 6.20
CA LEU A 232 13.38 -1.86 5.69
C LEU A 232 14.49 -1.29 6.58
N ALA A 233 14.38 -0.01 6.98
CA ALA A 233 15.29 0.62 7.92
C ALA A 233 15.29 -0.09 9.27
N PHE A 234 14.11 -0.47 9.76
CA PHE A 234 13.94 -1.22 11.00
C PHE A 234 14.65 -2.57 10.93
N ARG A 235 14.41 -3.35 9.86
CA ARG A 235 15.09 -4.63 9.61
C ARG A 235 16.61 -4.48 9.57
N ARG A 236 17.10 -3.37 8.97
CA ARG A 236 18.54 -3.04 8.90
C ARG A 236 19.11 -2.46 10.20
N HIS A 237 18.36 -2.51 11.31
CA HIS A 237 18.74 -2.00 12.63
C HIS A 237 18.92 -0.47 12.72
N HIS A 238 18.42 0.29 11.72
CA HIS A 238 18.44 1.76 11.74
C HIS A 238 17.18 2.32 12.40
N LEU A 239 17.10 2.20 13.74
CA LEU A 239 15.90 2.54 14.52
C LEU A 239 15.44 3.98 14.36
N VAL A 240 16.36 4.96 14.41
CA VAL A 240 16.00 6.37 14.29
C VAL A 240 15.42 6.66 12.90
N ILE A 241 16.07 6.15 11.84
CA ILE A 241 15.60 6.32 10.45
C ILE A 241 14.22 5.66 10.29
N ALA A 242 14.01 4.47 10.85
CA ALA A 242 12.71 3.80 10.82
C ALA A 242 11.62 4.63 11.49
N GLY A 243 11.90 5.19 12.68
CA GLY A 243 10.99 6.11 13.37
C GLY A 243 10.69 7.35 12.53
N VAL A 244 11.72 8.03 12.02
CA VAL A 244 11.58 9.21 11.16
C VAL A 244 10.71 8.92 9.94
N LEU A 245 10.93 7.78 9.26
CA LEU A 245 10.13 7.39 8.09
C LEU A 245 8.66 7.09 8.46
N ILE A 246 8.38 6.58 9.65
CA ILE A 246 6.99 6.48 10.15
C ILE A 246 6.39 7.88 10.30
N GLY A 247 7.09 8.84 10.92
CA GLY A 247 6.60 10.22 11.09
C GLY A 247 6.41 10.96 9.76
N VAL A 248 7.32 10.76 8.81
CA VAL A 248 7.21 11.25 7.42
C VAL A 248 5.98 10.64 6.74
N GLY A 249 5.81 9.32 6.85
CA GLY A 249 4.63 8.63 6.32
C GLY A 249 3.32 9.17 6.90
N THR A 250 3.26 9.33 8.23
CA THR A 250 2.12 9.92 8.95
C THR A 250 1.81 11.34 8.47
N SER A 251 2.81 12.08 8.03
CA SER A 251 2.68 13.43 7.47
C SER A 251 2.26 13.45 5.99
N HIS A 252 2.25 12.30 5.32
CA HIS A 252 1.62 12.12 4.01
C HIS A 252 0.18 11.60 4.14
N LYS A 253 -0.05 10.69 5.10
CA LYS A 253 -1.34 10.10 5.43
C LYS A 253 -1.27 9.49 6.82
N LEU A 254 -2.35 9.47 7.61
CA LEU A 254 -2.24 9.08 9.02
C LEU A 254 -1.86 7.61 9.26
N TRP A 255 -2.21 6.69 8.34
CA TRP A 255 -2.15 5.24 8.60
C TRP A 255 -0.75 4.65 8.89
N PRO A 256 0.41 5.18 8.41
CA PRO A 256 1.73 4.64 8.75
C PRO A 256 2.03 4.67 10.26
N VAL A 257 1.33 5.50 11.05
CA VAL A 257 1.43 5.47 12.52
C VAL A 257 1.02 4.10 13.08
N PHE A 258 0.16 3.34 12.40
CA PHE A 258 -0.29 2.02 12.82
C PHE A 258 0.84 0.99 12.88
N LEU A 259 1.96 1.22 12.16
CA LEU A 259 3.16 0.39 12.31
C LEU A 259 3.69 0.41 13.75
N LEU A 260 3.57 1.54 14.47
CA LEU A 260 3.98 1.62 15.88
C LEU A 260 3.13 0.70 16.77
N GLY A 261 1.84 0.50 16.46
CA GLY A 261 0.97 -0.43 17.19
C GLY A 261 1.41 -1.89 17.01
N ALA A 262 1.69 -2.31 15.77
CA ALA A 262 2.23 -3.65 15.50
C ALA A 262 3.59 -3.86 16.17
N LEU A 263 4.50 -2.89 16.05
CA LEU A 263 5.83 -2.95 16.65
C LEU A 263 5.77 -2.91 18.18
N PHE A 264 4.78 -2.25 18.78
CA PHE A 264 4.55 -2.23 20.22
C PHE A 264 4.23 -3.63 20.76
N ILE A 265 3.31 -4.34 20.11
CA ILE A 265 2.93 -5.71 20.49
C ILE A 265 4.16 -6.63 20.49
N VAL A 266 5.00 -6.54 19.44
CA VAL A 266 6.23 -7.34 19.36
C VAL A 266 7.27 -6.87 20.38
N ALA A 267 7.39 -5.57 20.65
CA ALA A 267 8.29 -5.02 21.65
C ALA A 267 7.93 -5.48 23.08
N LEU A 268 6.63 -5.56 23.41
CA LEU A 268 6.14 -6.10 24.67
C LEU A 268 6.54 -7.55 24.84
N ARG A 269 6.24 -8.40 23.85
CA ARG A 269 6.65 -9.83 23.90
C ARG A 269 8.14 -10.00 24.01
N SER A 270 8.88 -9.20 23.25
CA SER A 270 10.34 -9.31 23.20
C SER A 270 11.06 -8.60 24.34
N LYS A 271 10.33 -7.98 25.29
CA LYS A 271 10.87 -7.17 26.38
C LYS A 271 11.85 -6.08 25.90
N LYS A 272 11.62 -5.57 24.69
CA LYS A 272 12.47 -4.56 24.00
C LYS A 272 11.74 -3.23 23.87
N LEU A 273 11.10 -2.77 24.94
CA LEU A 273 10.36 -1.51 24.94
C LEU A 273 11.24 -0.29 24.64
N ARG A 274 12.52 -0.31 25.04
CA ARG A 274 13.48 0.74 24.66
C ARG A 274 13.54 0.94 23.14
N THR A 275 13.56 -0.16 22.37
CA THR A 275 13.55 -0.13 20.90
C THR A 275 12.31 0.57 20.38
N TRP A 276 11.15 0.26 20.96
CA TRP A 276 9.89 0.91 20.60
C TRP A 276 9.87 2.40 20.94
N PHE A 277 10.35 2.79 22.12
CA PHE A 277 10.43 4.21 22.51
C PHE A 277 11.33 5.02 21.57
N VAL A 278 12.46 4.47 21.12
CA VAL A 278 13.34 5.14 20.15
C VAL A 278 12.62 5.34 18.80
N LEU A 279 11.88 4.34 18.33
CA LEU A 279 11.08 4.44 17.11
C LEU A 279 9.98 5.50 17.25
N SER A 280 9.20 5.44 18.32
CA SER A 280 8.11 6.37 18.61
C SER A 280 8.61 7.80 18.78
N ALA A 281 9.76 8.00 19.44
CA ALA A 281 10.39 9.31 19.58
C ALA A 281 10.86 9.85 18.23
N GLY A 282 11.49 9.02 17.39
CA GLY A 282 11.88 9.42 16.03
C GLY A 282 10.67 9.80 15.15
N ALA A 283 9.59 9.03 15.25
CA ALA A 283 8.34 9.31 14.54
C ALA A 283 7.68 10.61 15.00
N ALA A 284 7.56 10.81 16.32
CA ALA A 284 7.00 12.01 16.91
C ALA A 284 7.84 13.25 16.55
N ALA A 285 9.17 13.17 16.68
CA ALA A 285 10.08 14.26 16.33
C ALA A 285 9.96 14.65 14.85
N ALA A 286 9.99 13.68 13.93
CA ALA A 286 9.83 13.95 12.50
C ALA A 286 8.47 14.58 12.20
N TRP A 287 7.38 14.02 12.74
CA TRP A 287 6.04 14.55 12.54
C TRP A 287 5.91 15.98 13.08
N LEU A 288 6.44 16.26 14.27
CA LEU A 288 6.43 17.61 14.87
C LEU A 288 7.23 18.60 14.01
N ILE A 289 8.45 18.25 13.60
CA ILE A 289 9.31 19.12 12.77
C ILE A 289 8.61 19.49 11.46
N ILE A 290 7.85 18.56 10.88
CA ILE A 290 7.12 18.79 9.63
C ILE A 290 5.85 19.62 9.87
N ASN A 291 5.04 19.26 10.87
CA ASN A 291 3.70 19.80 11.01
C ASN A 291 3.66 21.10 11.80
N VAL A 292 4.47 21.24 12.85
CA VAL A 292 4.44 22.40 13.75
C VAL A 292 4.69 23.73 13.03
N PRO A 293 5.66 23.85 12.08
CA PRO A 293 5.83 25.10 11.35
C PRO A 293 4.54 25.53 10.64
N VAL A 294 3.86 24.59 9.95
CA VAL A 294 2.60 24.88 9.24
C VAL A 294 1.44 25.13 10.22
N MET A 295 1.37 24.42 11.34
CA MET A 295 0.39 24.68 12.41
C MET A 295 0.49 26.11 12.95
N LEU A 296 1.72 26.62 13.14
CA LEU A 296 1.96 27.93 13.72
C LEU A 296 1.75 29.06 12.71
N THR A 297 2.14 28.86 11.45
CA THR A 297 2.01 29.90 10.41
C THR A 297 0.66 29.90 9.71
N TYR A 298 0.02 28.73 9.55
CA TYR A 298 -1.24 28.54 8.82
C TYR A 298 -2.20 27.60 9.60
N PRO A 299 -2.65 27.99 10.81
CA PRO A 299 -3.43 27.11 11.70
C PRO A 299 -4.73 26.61 11.07
N ASP A 300 -5.49 27.48 10.39
CA ASP A 300 -6.73 27.10 9.74
C ASP A 300 -6.51 26.11 8.59
N ALA A 301 -5.46 26.34 7.79
CA ALA A 301 -5.11 25.46 6.69
C ALA A 301 -4.59 24.09 7.17
N TRP A 302 -3.81 24.08 8.25
CA TRP A 302 -3.38 22.82 8.87
C TRP A 302 -4.57 22.05 9.46
N GLY A 303 -5.49 22.76 10.13
CA GLY A 303 -6.69 22.18 10.74
C GLY A 303 -7.72 21.65 9.74
N GLU A 304 -7.68 22.09 8.49
CA GLU A 304 -8.64 21.71 7.44
C GLU A 304 -8.68 20.19 7.19
N PHE A 305 -7.51 19.53 7.17
CA PHE A 305 -7.44 18.08 7.04
C PHE A 305 -8.20 17.38 8.18
N LEU A 306 -8.02 17.83 9.43
CA LEU A 306 -8.71 17.26 10.60
C LEU A 306 -10.21 17.55 10.56
N ARG A 307 -10.59 18.77 10.17
CA ARG A 307 -11.98 19.19 10.01
C ARG A 307 -12.72 18.34 8.98
N LEU A 308 -12.11 18.07 7.82
CA LEU A 308 -12.72 17.24 6.79
C LEU A 308 -12.88 15.79 7.23
N ASN A 309 -11.90 15.23 7.94
CA ASN A 309 -12.03 13.88 8.49
C ASN A 309 -13.15 13.79 9.54
N SER A 310 -13.33 14.83 10.38
CA SER A 310 -14.40 14.84 11.39
C SER A 310 -15.79 15.07 10.79
N GLN A 311 -15.91 15.96 9.79
CA GLN A 311 -17.21 16.39 9.26
C GLN A 311 -17.74 15.53 8.10
N ARG A 312 -16.89 14.82 7.34
CA ARG A 312 -17.34 13.96 6.23
C ARG A 312 -18.22 12.82 6.73
N GLY A 313 -19.33 12.53 6.05
CA GLY A 313 -20.15 11.35 6.31
C GLY A 313 -19.44 10.04 5.92
N TRP A 314 -20.21 8.95 5.83
CA TRP A 314 -19.66 7.70 5.32
C TRP A 314 -19.45 7.75 3.80
N GLU A 315 -18.37 7.12 3.34
CA GLU A 315 -17.98 7.14 1.92
C GLU A 315 -18.70 6.04 1.13
N TRP A 316 -18.88 6.26 -0.19
CA TRP A 316 -19.70 5.44 -1.09
C TRP A 316 -19.39 3.96 -1.09
N THR A 317 -18.14 3.59 -0.82
CA THR A 317 -17.65 2.21 -0.87
C THR A 317 -17.52 1.55 0.50
N THR A 318 -18.11 2.13 1.54
CA THR A 318 -18.10 1.54 2.89
C THR A 318 -19.32 0.67 3.17
N ILE A 319 -19.22 -0.21 4.17
CA ILE A 319 -20.37 -1.00 4.65
C ILE A 319 -21.53 -0.13 5.10
N TYR A 320 -21.26 1.06 5.63
CA TYR A 320 -22.26 2.05 6.01
C TYR A 320 -23.11 2.53 4.82
N ALA A 321 -22.46 2.71 3.65
CA ALA A 321 -23.16 3.09 2.44
C ALA A 321 -24.04 1.95 1.90
N VAL A 322 -23.58 0.70 1.99
CA VAL A 322 -24.37 -0.49 1.67
C VAL A 322 -25.59 -0.59 2.60
N LEU A 323 -25.39 -0.41 3.92
CA LEU A 323 -26.49 -0.40 4.90
C LEU A 323 -27.53 0.68 4.59
N SER A 324 -27.07 1.86 4.17
CA SER A 324 -27.96 2.96 3.80
C SER A 324 -28.77 2.66 2.55
N ARG A 325 -28.13 2.15 1.49
CA ARG A 325 -28.78 1.86 0.20
C ARG A 325 -29.74 0.67 0.26
N GLU A 326 -29.32 -0.41 0.91
CA GLU A 326 -30.05 -1.69 0.86
C GLU A 326 -31.06 -1.86 2.01
N PHE A 327 -30.81 -1.22 3.15
CA PHE A 327 -31.64 -1.37 4.36
C PHE A 327 -32.25 -0.06 4.87
N GLY A 328 -32.07 1.04 4.13
CA GLY A 328 -32.61 2.35 4.51
C GLY A 328 -32.01 2.94 5.79
N TRP A 329 -30.83 2.47 6.20
CA TRP A 329 -30.15 3.00 7.39
C TRP A 329 -29.74 4.46 7.16
N SER A 330 -30.23 5.36 8.01
CA SER A 330 -30.04 6.81 7.88
C SER A 330 -28.83 7.37 8.65
N GLY A 331 -28.00 6.51 9.23
CA GLY A 331 -26.85 6.92 10.05
C GLY A 331 -27.09 6.81 11.55
N LEU A 332 -26.14 7.34 12.33
CA LEU A 332 -26.25 7.50 13.79
C LEU A 332 -26.47 8.96 14.21
N ASP A 333 -26.51 9.86 13.23
CA ASP A 333 -26.58 11.31 13.40
C ASP A 333 -27.68 11.84 12.45
N PRO A 334 -28.40 12.92 12.82
CA PRO A 334 -29.39 13.52 11.94
C PRO A 334 -28.82 13.95 10.59
N ALA A 335 -29.62 13.83 9.53
CA ALA A 335 -29.21 14.23 8.18
C ALA A 335 -28.79 15.72 8.14
N GLY A 336 -27.66 16.00 7.49
CA GLY A 336 -27.11 17.35 7.37
C GLY A 336 -26.30 17.84 8.58
N VAL A 337 -26.19 17.05 9.65
CA VAL A 337 -25.37 17.36 10.83
C VAL A 337 -24.02 16.62 10.76
N ALA A 338 -22.99 17.19 11.38
CA ALA A 338 -21.68 16.53 11.48
C ALA A 338 -21.80 15.17 12.21
N PRO A 339 -21.17 14.09 11.70
CA PRO A 339 -21.41 12.71 12.14
C PRO A 339 -20.66 12.36 13.43
N THR A 340 -21.07 12.97 14.54
CA THR A 340 -20.39 12.89 15.84
C THR A 340 -20.50 11.49 16.44
N ASN A 341 -21.70 10.90 16.43
CA ASN A 341 -21.93 9.56 16.97
C ASN A 341 -21.24 8.51 16.11
N LEU A 342 -21.30 8.63 14.78
CA LEU A 342 -20.60 7.72 13.89
C LEU A 342 -19.07 7.80 14.06
N ASN A 343 -18.51 9.00 14.23
CA ASN A 343 -17.08 9.16 14.55
C ASN A 343 -16.71 8.42 15.83
N MET A 344 -17.50 8.57 16.89
CA MET A 344 -17.27 7.91 18.17
C MET A 344 -17.37 6.38 18.04
N VAL A 345 -18.43 5.87 17.40
CA VAL A 345 -18.64 4.43 17.25
C VAL A 345 -17.53 3.78 16.41
N THR A 346 -17.19 4.36 15.26
CA THR A 346 -16.10 3.84 14.42
C THR A 346 -14.74 3.87 15.13
N LEU A 347 -14.45 4.93 15.90
CA LEU A 347 -13.24 5.01 16.72
C LEU A 347 -13.21 3.93 17.81
N LEU A 348 -14.30 3.76 18.57
CA LEU A 348 -14.37 2.76 19.65
C LEU A 348 -14.27 1.34 19.12
N LEU A 349 -14.94 1.03 18.01
CA LEU A 349 -14.83 -0.27 17.33
C LEU A 349 -13.41 -0.53 16.85
N PHE A 350 -12.74 0.48 16.29
CA PHE A 350 -11.35 0.35 15.85
C PHE A 350 -10.38 0.14 17.01
N ILE A 351 -10.55 0.87 18.12
CA ILE A 351 -9.79 0.66 19.36
C ILE A 351 -10.02 -0.76 19.89
N ALA A 352 -11.28 -1.23 19.95
CA ALA A 352 -11.61 -2.57 20.38
C ALA A 352 -10.95 -3.64 19.49
N ALA A 353 -10.94 -3.44 18.17
CA ALA A 353 -10.23 -4.31 17.23
C ALA A 353 -8.72 -4.32 17.47
N CYS A 354 -8.10 -3.14 17.68
CA CYS A 354 -6.67 -3.04 18.02
C CYS A 354 -6.33 -3.76 19.34
N VAL A 355 -7.17 -3.62 20.36
CA VAL A 355 -7.02 -4.35 21.63
C VAL A 355 -7.16 -5.86 21.41
N GLY A 356 -8.15 -6.29 20.61
CA GLY A 356 -8.31 -7.70 20.24
C GLY A 356 -7.09 -8.27 19.52
N ILE A 357 -6.52 -7.53 18.57
CA ILE A 357 -5.29 -7.89 17.84
C ILE A 357 -4.09 -7.93 18.81
N ALA A 358 -3.98 -6.98 19.73
CA ALA A 358 -2.92 -6.96 20.74
C ALA A 358 -3.03 -8.18 21.68
N VAL A 359 -4.22 -8.47 22.22
CA VAL A 359 -4.46 -9.65 23.06
C VAL A 359 -4.14 -10.94 22.31
N LEU A 360 -4.58 -11.07 21.05
CA LEU A 360 -4.24 -12.21 20.21
C LEU A 360 -2.72 -12.32 20.03
N GLY A 361 -2.06 -11.23 19.60
CA GLY A 361 -0.62 -11.17 19.37
C GLY A 361 0.19 -11.53 20.62
N LEU A 362 -0.26 -11.14 21.82
CA LEU A 362 0.37 -11.48 23.09
C LEU A 362 0.11 -12.93 23.53
N ARG A 363 -1.03 -13.54 23.16
CA ARG A 363 -1.42 -14.90 23.60
C ARG A 363 -0.95 -16.03 22.68
N VAL A 364 -0.66 -15.75 21.41
CA VAL A 364 -0.22 -16.79 20.47
C VAL A 364 1.12 -17.41 20.91
N ARG A 365 1.29 -18.72 20.69
CA ARG A 365 2.46 -19.48 21.16
C ARG A 365 3.77 -19.05 20.49
N ARG A 366 3.70 -18.72 19.21
CA ARG A 366 4.84 -18.17 18.45
C ARG A 366 4.82 -16.65 18.47
N GLN A 367 5.97 -16.06 18.23
CA GLN A 367 6.08 -14.62 18.03
C GLN A 367 5.27 -14.26 16.77
N PRO A 368 4.29 -13.34 16.87
CA PRO A 368 3.55 -12.88 15.70
C PRO A 368 4.50 -12.12 14.77
N ARG A 369 4.37 -12.33 13.47
CA ARG A 369 5.19 -11.62 12.49
C ARG A 369 4.67 -10.19 12.34
N ILE A 370 5.56 -9.24 12.13
CA ILE A 370 5.19 -7.81 12.05
C ILE A 370 4.18 -7.58 10.92
N ALA A 371 4.37 -8.20 9.75
CA ALA A 371 3.45 -8.07 8.63
C ALA A 371 2.02 -8.56 8.94
N GLU A 372 1.88 -9.61 9.76
CA GLU A 372 0.56 -10.14 10.17
C GLU A 372 -0.19 -9.11 11.01
N LEU A 373 0.49 -8.53 11.99
CA LEU A 373 -0.10 -7.50 12.86
C LEU A 373 -0.44 -6.22 12.09
N VAL A 374 0.46 -5.75 11.22
CA VAL A 374 0.21 -4.56 10.40
C VAL A 374 -0.98 -4.79 9.47
N PHE A 375 -1.03 -5.94 8.77
CA PHE A 375 -2.16 -6.28 7.91
C PHE A 375 -3.48 -6.27 8.68
N LEU A 376 -3.54 -6.93 9.86
CA LEU A 376 -4.75 -6.99 10.66
C LEU A 376 -5.21 -5.61 11.16
N ILE A 377 -4.27 -4.75 11.59
CA ILE A 377 -4.60 -3.40 12.07
C ILE A 377 -5.12 -2.53 10.91
N VAL A 378 -4.44 -2.53 9.77
CA VAL A 378 -4.86 -1.73 8.61
C VAL A 378 -6.19 -2.26 8.03
N ALA A 379 -6.39 -3.57 7.96
CA ALA A 379 -7.65 -4.16 7.51
C ALA A 379 -8.79 -3.83 8.47
N ALA A 380 -8.58 -3.90 9.78
CA ALA A 380 -9.56 -3.49 10.78
C ALA A 380 -9.91 -1.99 10.64
N PHE A 381 -8.90 -1.14 10.40
CA PHE A 381 -9.14 0.28 10.15
C PHE A 381 -10.05 0.47 8.92
N LEU A 382 -9.73 -0.16 7.79
CA LEU A 382 -10.52 0.03 6.56
C LEU A 382 -11.95 -0.50 6.70
N LEU A 383 -12.14 -1.70 7.26
CA LEU A 383 -13.47 -2.31 7.41
C LEU A 383 -14.37 -1.57 8.42
N ILE A 384 -13.80 -0.89 9.41
CA ILE A 384 -14.55 -0.20 10.48
C ILE A 384 -14.68 1.30 10.20
N ASN A 385 -13.72 1.91 9.50
CA ASN A 385 -13.73 3.35 9.30
C ASN A 385 -14.88 3.77 8.39
N LYS A 386 -15.52 4.91 8.71
CA LYS A 386 -16.57 5.50 7.87
C LYS A 386 -16.03 6.05 6.53
N VAL A 387 -14.72 6.24 6.40
CA VAL A 387 -14.10 6.76 5.16
C VAL A 387 -13.15 5.71 4.57
N TRP A 388 -13.50 5.20 3.40
CA TRP A 388 -12.64 4.34 2.60
C TRP A 388 -12.63 4.82 1.17
N SER A 389 -11.69 5.70 0.80
CA SER A 389 -11.50 6.00 -0.62
C SER A 389 -10.89 4.79 -1.34
N PRO A 390 -11.35 4.39 -2.55
CA PRO A 390 -10.98 3.11 -3.18
C PRO A 390 -9.48 2.79 -3.21
N GLN A 391 -8.64 3.81 -3.42
CA GLN A 391 -7.19 3.67 -3.43
C GLN A 391 -6.56 3.24 -2.09
N TYR A 392 -7.29 3.30 -0.98
CA TYR A 392 -6.82 2.86 0.34
C TYR A 392 -6.52 1.36 0.33
N SER A 393 -7.15 0.59 -0.57
CA SER A 393 -6.87 -0.83 -0.76
C SER A 393 -5.40 -1.11 -1.14
N LEU A 394 -4.70 -0.14 -1.77
CA LEU A 394 -3.27 -0.26 -2.05
C LEU A 394 -2.42 -0.42 -0.78
N TRP A 395 -2.88 0.09 0.37
CA TRP A 395 -2.15 -0.02 1.63
C TRP A 395 -2.02 -1.46 2.08
N LEU A 396 -3.04 -2.29 1.82
CA LEU A 396 -3.08 -3.69 2.22
C LEU A 396 -2.18 -4.58 1.36
N VAL A 397 -1.97 -4.24 0.09
CA VAL A 397 -1.29 -5.13 -0.88
C VAL A 397 0.11 -5.56 -0.42
N PRO A 398 1.02 -4.66 0.03
CA PRO A 398 2.33 -5.06 0.53
C PRO A 398 2.25 -5.97 1.76
N PHE A 399 1.35 -5.67 2.69
CA PHE A 399 1.25 -6.43 3.94
C PHE A 399 0.54 -7.76 3.74
N ALA A 400 -0.45 -7.85 2.85
CA ALA A 400 -1.07 -9.12 2.47
C ALA A 400 -0.03 -10.06 1.85
N ALA A 401 0.81 -9.56 0.94
CA ALA A 401 1.89 -10.33 0.33
C ALA A 401 2.91 -10.83 1.36
N LEU A 402 3.27 -10.02 2.36
CA LEU A 402 4.21 -10.41 3.41
C LEU A 402 3.59 -11.27 4.53
N ALA A 403 2.29 -11.10 4.81
CA ALA A 403 1.59 -11.79 5.88
C ALA A 403 1.06 -13.16 5.44
N LEU A 404 0.45 -13.26 4.26
CA LEU A 404 -0.23 -14.45 3.78
C LEU A 404 -0.12 -14.56 2.26
N PRO A 405 1.04 -14.95 1.70
CA PRO A 405 1.28 -14.98 0.25
C PRO A 405 0.52 -16.11 -0.47
N TYR A 406 -0.81 -16.07 -0.44
CA TYR A 406 -1.69 -17.00 -1.12
C TYR A 406 -2.11 -16.36 -2.43
N TRP A 407 -1.36 -16.67 -3.50
CA TRP A 407 -1.44 -15.91 -4.74
C TRP A 407 -2.85 -15.89 -5.33
N ARG A 408 -3.53 -17.04 -5.36
CA ARG A 408 -4.92 -17.16 -5.82
C ARG A 408 -5.86 -16.22 -5.08
N LEU A 409 -5.75 -16.18 -3.76
CA LEU A 409 -6.65 -15.40 -2.92
C LEU A 409 -6.37 -13.90 -3.06
N ILE A 410 -5.10 -13.50 -3.02
CA ILE A 410 -4.71 -12.09 -3.12
C ILE A 410 -5.00 -11.53 -4.51
N PHE A 411 -4.75 -12.27 -5.60
CA PHE A 411 -5.13 -11.82 -6.94
C PHE A 411 -6.66 -11.79 -7.12
N ALA A 412 -7.40 -12.76 -6.58
CA ALA A 412 -8.86 -12.74 -6.64
C ALA A 412 -9.43 -11.52 -5.89
N TRP A 413 -8.93 -11.25 -4.68
CA TRP A 413 -9.27 -10.03 -3.93
C TRP A 413 -8.91 -8.78 -4.72
N GLY A 414 -7.67 -8.66 -5.19
CA GLY A 414 -7.22 -7.49 -5.95
C GLY A 414 -8.03 -7.26 -7.23
N LEU A 415 -8.49 -8.31 -7.90
CA LEU A 415 -9.34 -8.21 -9.09
C LEU A 415 -10.76 -7.73 -8.76
N ILE A 416 -11.40 -8.30 -7.73
CA ILE A 416 -12.72 -7.87 -7.28
C ILE A 416 -12.69 -6.43 -6.79
N ASP A 417 -11.68 -6.07 -6.00
CA ASP A 417 -11.49 -4.73 -5.49
C ASP A 417 -11.23 -3.73 -6.64
N ALA A 418 -10.31 -4.05 -7.58
CA ALA A 418 -10.08 -3.24 -8.77
C ALA A 418 -11.35 -3.08 -9.64
N ALA A 419 -12.21 -4.09 -9.74
CA ALA A 419 -13.47 -4.03 -10.46
C ALA A 419 -14.52 -3.15 -9.76
N THR A 420 -14.41 -2.93 -8.45
CA THR A 420 -15.26 -1.99 -7.71
C THR A 420 -15.13 -0.57 -8.29
N TRP A 421 -13.97 -0.20 -8.82
CA TRP A 421 -13.74 1.13 -9.37
C TRP A 421 -14.56 1.48 -10.62
N PRO A 422 -14.48 0.74 -11.75
CA PRO A 422 -15.30 1.04 -12.91
C PRO A 422 -16.80 0.93 -12.59
N ILE A 423 -17.21 0.03 -11.68
CA ILE A 423 -18.60 -0.07 -11.23
C ILE A 423 -19.02 1.16 -10.42
N LEU A 424 -18.16 1.66 -9.53
CA LEU A 424 -18.38 2.91 -8.81
C LEU A 424 -18.49 4.08 -9.78
N MET A 425 -17.57 4.20 -10.74
CA MET A 425 -17.60 5.27 -11.75
C MET A 425 -18.88 5.22 -12.58
N TRP A 426 -19.32 4.02 -12.98
CA TRP A 426 -20.59 3.83 -13.66
C TRP A 426 -21.78 4.20 -12.75
N HIS A 427 -21.76 3.83 -11.47
CA HIS A 427 -22.79 4.20 -10.50
C HIS A 427 -22.92 5.72 -10.33
N LEU A 428 -21.78 6.43 -10.27
CA LEU A 428 -21.72 7.89 -10.09
C LEU A 428 -22.25 8.70 -11.28
N LEU A 429 -22.53 8.09 -12.44
CA LEU A 429 -23.28 8.75 -13.51
C LEU A 429 -24.70 9.12 -13.08
N GLY A 430 -25.26 8.43 -12.09
CA GLY A 430 -26.63 8.61 -11.62
C GLY A 430 -27.66 7.94 -12.53
N ALA A 431 -28.84 7.68 -11.97
CA ALA A 431 -29.91 6.94 -12.67
C ALA A 431 -30.34 7.63 -13.98
N GLU A 432 -30.39 8.97 -13.99
CA GLU A 432 -30.76 9.78 -15.15
C GLU A 432 -29.80 9.60 -16.34
N ASN A 433 -28.53 9.29 -16.08
CA ASN A 433 -27.52 9.04 -17.11
C ASN A 433 -27.19 7.55 -17.28
N LYS A 434 -28.15 6.66 -16.99
CA LYS A 434 -27.99 5.19 -17.10
C LYS A 434 -26.84 4.65 -16.24
N GLY A 435 -26.62 5.23 -15.07
CA GLY A 435 -25.64 4.74 -14.11
C GLY A 435 -25.95 3.33 -13.59
N ALA A 436 -24.93 2.61 -13.14
CA ALA A 436 -25.10 1.28 -12.56
C ALA A 436 -26.04 1.34 -11.34
N PRO A 437 -26.93 0.36 -11.15
CA PRO A 437 -27.78 0.32 -9.98
C PRO A 437 -26.96 0.08 -8.70
N ALA A 438 -27.46 0.58 -7.56
CA ALA A 438 -26.82 0.48 -6.25
C ALA A 438 -26.40 -0.97 -5.88
N TRP A 439 -27.32 -1.92 -6.00
CA TRP A 439 -27.07 -3.32 -5.65
C TRP A 439 -25.87 -3.93 -6.37
N LEU A 440 -25.57 -3.48 -7.60
CA LEU A 440 -24.42 -3.98 -8.36
C LEU A 440 -23.12 -3.48 -7.74
N LEU A 441 -23.05 -2.20 -7.38
CA LEU A 441 -21.90 -1.66 -6.64
C LEU A 441 -21.74 -2.39 -5.30
N ASP A 442 -22.84 -2.62 -4.60
CA ASP A 442 -22.85 -3.22 -3.26
C ASP A 442 -22.39 -4.67 -3.28
N LEU A 443 -22.71 -5.42 -4.34
CA LEU A 443 -22.17 -6.76 -4.56
C LEU A 443 -20.64 -6.77 -4.62
N PHE A 444 -20.01 -5.81 -5.32
CA PHE A 444 -18.55 -5.71 -5.41
C PHE A 444 -17.93 -5.26 -4.09
N ILE A 445 -18.55 -4.31 -3.39
CA ILE A 445 -18.13 -3.88 -2.05
C ILE A 445 -18.14 -5.07 -1.07
N LEU A 446 -19.24 -5.81 -1.01
CA LEU A 446 -19.37 -6.99 -0.14
C LEU A 446 -18.40 -8.10 -0.53
N GLY A 447 -18.16 -8.31 -1.82
CA GLY A 447 -17.15 -9.25 -2.33
C GLY A 447 -15.73 -8.87 -1.91
N ARG A 448 -15.36 -7.59 -2.05
CA ARG A 448 -14.08 -7.04 -1.58
C ARG A 448 -13.92 -7.24 -0.07
N ASP A 449 -14.88 -6.78 0.71
CA ASP A 449 -14.81 -6.80 2.17
C ASP A 449 -14.79 -8.24 2.71
N GLY A 450 -15.62 -9.12 2.14
CA GLY A 450 -15.62 -10.55 2.46
C GLY A 450 -14.27 -11.22 2.20
N LEU A 451 -13.60 -10.90 1.08
CA LEU A 451 -12.27 -11.44 0.79
C LEU A 451 -11.20 -10.91 1.75
N ILE A 452 -11.26 -9.63 2.14
CA ILE A 452 -10.36 -9.07 3.17
C ILE A 452 -10.57 -9.76 4.52
N ILE A 453 -11.82 -9.99 4.92
CA ILE A 453 -12.16 -10.74 6.14
C ILE A 453 -11.62 -12.17 6.06
N ILE A 454 -11.75 -12.85 4.92
CA ILE A 454 -11.20 -14.19 4.71
C ILE A 454 -9.67 -14.17 4.89
N ILE A 455 -8.97 -13.21 4.28
CA ILE A 455 -7.51 -13.06 4.43
C ILE A 455 -7.16 -12.83 5.92
N ALA A 456 -7.87 -11.95 6.62
CA ALA A 456 -7.66 -11.68 8.05
C ALA A 456 -7.87 -12.93 8.91
N VAL A 457 -8.94 -13.69 8.67
CA VAL A 457 -9.21 -14.96 9.36
C VAL A 457 -8.09 -15.97 9.10
N LEU A 458 -7.59 -16.08 7.88
CA LEU A 458 -6.48 -16.98 7.55
C LEU A 458 -5.17 -16.56 8.22
N VAL A 459 -4.87 -15.26 8.31
CA VAL A 459 -3.75 -14.73 9.09
C VAL A 459 -3.91 -15.10 10.57
N ILE A 460 -5.09 -14.92 11.16
CA ILE A 460 -5.35 -15.28 12.56
C ILE A 460 -5.19 -16.80 12.77
N ARG A 461 -5.70 -17.64 11.86
CA ARG A 461 -5.52 -19.10 11.91
C ARG A 461 -4.05 -19.49 11.86
N GLN A 462 -3.26 -18.80 11.03
CA GLN A 462 -1.80 -18.99 10.93
C GLN A 462 -1.07 -18.56 12.21
N MET A 463 -1.50 -17.47 12.85
CA MET A 463 -0.99 -17.04 14.16
C MET A 463 -1.31 -18.04 15.28
N LEU A 464 -2.50 -18.65 15.24
CA LEU A 464 -2.92 -19.69 16.17
C LEU A 464 -2.29 -21.08 15.89
N GLY A 465 -1.50 -21.23 14.83
CA GLY A 465 -0.91 -22.51 14.44
C GLY A 465 -1.92 -23.51 13.84
N LYS A 466 -3.12 -23.05 13.44
CA LYS A 466 -4.16 -23.86 12.80
C LYS A 466 -3.96 -24.01 11.28
N SER A 467 -2.99 -23.30 10.70
CA SER A 467 -2.59 -23.41 9.30
C SER A 467 -1.08 -23.21 9.17
N VAL A 468 -0.50 -23.77 8.10
CA VAL A 468 0.94 -23.65 7.83
C VAL A 468 1.28 -22.20 7.50
N ASP A 469 2.23 -21.63 8.23
CA ASP A 469 2.83 -20.35 7.90
C ASP A 469 3.93 -20.55 6.85
N LYS A 470 3.61 -20.28 5.57
CA LYS A 470 4.56 -20.45 4.45
C LYS A 470 5.82 -19.60 4.64
N VAL A 471 5.66 -18.37 5.13
CA VAL A 471 6.78 -17.42 5.27
C VAL A 471 7.66 -17.86 6.44
N SER A 472 7.08 -18.17 7.59
CA SER A 472 7.84 -18.65 8.75
C SER A 472 8.56 -19.97 8.43
N ARG A 473 7.89 -20.94 7.78
CA ARG A 473 8.49 -22.22 7.36
C ARG A 473 9.72 -22.01 6.48
N ASP A 474 9.61 -21.16 5.46
CA ASP A 474 10.68 -20.95 4.47
C ASP A 474 11.81 -20.03 5.00
N HIS A 475 11.67 -19.51 6.24
CA HIS A 475 12.68 -18.75 6.96
C HIS A 475 13.12 -19.43 8.28
N ALA A 476 12.93 -20.75 8.40
CA ALA A 476 13.31 -21.56 9.56
C ALA A 476 12.68 -21.07 10.89
N GLY A 477 11.40 -20.71 10.84
CA GLY A 477 10.63 -20.22 11.99
C GLY A 477 10.76 -18.72 12.26
N ARG A 478 11.63 -18.01 11.54
CA ARG A 478 11.92 -16.59 11.79
C ARG A 478 10.99 -15.67 11.01
N ASP A 479 10.73 -14.49 11.57
CA ASP A 479 10.12 -13.37 10.84
C ASP A 479 11.22 -12.56 10.13
N PRO A 480 11.22 -12.45 8.79
CA PRO A 480 12.20 -11.63 8.07
C PRO A 480 12.13 -10.14 8.42
N LEU A 481 11.02 -9.67 9.00
CA LEU A 481 10.84 -8.29 9.45
C LEU A 481 11.27 -8.07 10.92
N ALA A 482 11.59 -9.13 11.68
CA ALA A 482 11.83 -9.03 13.13
C ALA A 482 12.90 -8.01 13.53
N GLY A 483 13.90 -7.78 12.66
CA GLY A 483 14.97 -6.81 12.87
C GLY A 483 15.58 -6.88 14.28
N PRO A 484 15.71 -5.74 14.99
CA PRO A 484 16.20 -5.65 16.37
C PRO A 484 15.46 -6.51 17.39
N PHE A 485 14.22 -6.94 17.16
CA PHE A 485 13.49 -7.81 18.08
C PHE A 485 14.05 -9.25 18.10
N GLY A 486 14.62 -9.71 16.98
CA GLY A 486 15.12 -11.08 16.84
C GLY A 486 14.01 -12.13 16.96
N CYS A 487 14.40 -13.40 17.02
CA CYS A 487 13.51 -14.53 17.29
C CYS A 487 13.68 -14.94 18.77
N GLN A 488 12.64 -14.80 19.59
CA GLN A 488 12.70 -15.17 21.01
C GLN A 488 12.05 -16.52 21.33
N ASP A 489 11.04 -16.91 20.57
CA ASP A 489 10.35 -18.18 20.79
C ASP A 489 11.16 -19.29 20.12
N ARG A 490 11.70 -20.20 20.96
CA ARG A 490 12.59 -21.32 20.60
C ARG A 490 12.55 -21.67 19.10
N CYS A 491 13.58 -21.29 18.34
CA CYS A 491 14.00 -22.10 17.20
C CYS A 491 14.24 -23.50 17.76
N GLY A 492 13.30 -24.41 17.54
CA GLY A 492 13.45 -25.79 17.95
C GLY A 492 14.76 -26.33 17.40
N SER A 493 15.71 -26.58 18.29
CA SER A 493 16.69 -27.66 18.13
C SER A 493 15.89 -28.94 17.85
N GLY A 494 15.64 -29.23 16.58
CA GLY A 494 14.68 -30.25 16.18
C GLY A 494 14.47 -30.41 14.68
N SER A 495 15.47 -30.10 13.85
CA SER A 495 15.57 -30.71 12.53
C SER A 495 17.00 -31.17 12.33
N LYS A 496 17.31 -32.38 12.81
CA LYS A 496 18.31 -33.18 12.12
C LYS A 496 17.85 -33.24 10.66
N HIS A 497 18.66 -32.72 9.75
CA HIS A 497 18.56 -33.09 8.35
C HIS A 497 18.37 -34.62 8.27
N PRO A 498 17.39 -35.14 7.52
CA PRO A 498 17.58 -36.46 6.96
C PRO A 498 18.72 -36.30 5.97
N GLN A 499 19.94 -36.64 6.39
CA GLN A 499 20.93 -37.11 5.44
C GLN A 499 20.28 -38.30 4.76
N SER A 500 19.84 -38.10 3.52
CA SER A 500 19.47 -39.19 2.64
C SER A 500 20.70 -40.06 2.47
N GLY A 501 20.75 -41.17 3.20
CA GLY A 501 21.69 -42.23 2.97
C GLY A 501 21.46 -42.78 1.56
N ASN A 502 22.48 -42.65 0.73
CA ASN A 502 22.73 -43.58 -0.36
C ASN A 502 24.25 -43.79 -0.40
N LYS A 503 24.76 -44.52 0.60
CA LYS A 503 26.01 -45.26 0.46
C LYS A 503 25.62 -46.66 0.01
N ILE A 504 25.87 -46.92 -1.26
CA ILE A 504 25.87 -48.25 -1.87
C ILE A 504 26.94 -49.05 -1.12
N GLU A 505 26.52 -50.03 -0.32
CA GLU A 505 27.41 -51.07 0.19
C GLU A 505 27.78 -51.99 -0.99
N GLY A 506 29.03 -51.87 -1.45
CA GLY A 506 29.66 -52.88 -2.27
C GLY A 506 29.97 -54.11 -1.41
N LYS A 507 29.17 -55.16 -1.56
CA LYS A 507 29.56 -56.51 -1.16
C LYS A 507 30.55 -57.03 -2.18
N GLU A 508 31.83 -57.05 -1.82
CA GLU A 508 32.81 -57.96 -2.42
C GLU A 508 32.41 -59.40 -2.06
N LEU A 509 32.06 -60.18 -3.09
CA LEU A 509 32.01 -61.63 -3.02
C LEU A 509 33.39 -62.15 -3.46
N LYS A 510 34.11 -62.73 -2.50
CA LYS A 510 35.18 -63.70 -2.75
C LYS A 510 34.56 -65.03 -3.19
N SER A 511 34.82 -65.44 -4.43
CA SER A 511 35.22 -66.80 -4.86
C SER A 511 35.41 -66.80 -6.36
#